data_AF-A0A259DJ69-F1
#
_entry.id   AF-A0A259DJ69-F1
#
_cell.length_a   1.000
_cell.length_b   1.000
_cell.length_c   1.000
_cell.angle_alpha   90.00
_cell.angle_beta   90.00
_cell.angle_gamma   90.00
#
_symmetry.space_group_name_H-M   'P 1'
#
loop_
_entity.id
_entity.type
_entity.pdbx_description
1 polymer ?
#
loop_
_entity_poly.entity_id
_entity_poly.type
_entity_poly.pdbx_seq_one_letter_code
_entity_poly.pdbx_strand_id
1 'polypeptide(L)'
;HGGFWLGMPVTYMSRLNRMLVVGSNLRKDHPLMAHRIRESVRWYGELNLINAAEDEFLGKVHAKRIVAPSQLASTLAGVCAALAELKKLPVPDVAVHGVVDDIARKMAESIAGGGQGSSVGEARAVFLGNMAQHHPTYSQIHMLAQEVARLAGASFGVLGEAANSVGAVAVGAIPGCGPLGQPAIKGLNAQQMLSRPLRAYLMLGVEAELDTHDPVSALNSINAAECVVVMSPYKGKSLDYADVLLPIAPWTETSGTFVNTEGRVQSFSAVVKPLGETRPAWKVLRVLGNLLGLAGFDHNDSKDVLRDALGETPTGSVQAFLSNEISGVSVTPPQAIDGLERVAEVPVYQTDAVVRRSPALQMTLDAALPVARMHSRLIARLGLQENGRVSVRQTASALTLKVQRDDLLPDNCVRIPSGHPLTASLGPMFGPITAEPV
;
A
#
# COMPACT_ATOMS: atom_id res chain seq x y z
N HIS A 1 1.47 18.04 3.67
CA HIS A 1 0.73 18.60 2.51
C HIS A 1 1.54 18.32 1.27
N GLY A 2 0.93 17.68 0.27
CA GLY A 2 1.63 17.02 -0.83
C GLY A 2 1.42 15.52 -0.73
N GLY A 3 1.05 14.85 -1.81
CA GLY A 3 0.75 13.43 -1.78
C GLY A 3 1.97 12.57 -1.52
N PHE A 4 1.74 11.36 -0.99
CA PHE A 4 2.78 10.34 -0.86
C PHE A 4 3.38 10.01 -2.22
N TRP A 5 4.71 10.05 -2.32
CA TRP A 5 5.44 9.85 -3.58
C TRP A 5 6.82 9.24 -3.33
N LEU A 6 7.54 8.89 -4.40
CA LEU A 6 8.84 8.21 -4.31
C LEU A 6 9.94 9.06 -3.65
N GLY A 7 9.78 10.38 -3.53
CA GLY A 7 10.78 11.28 -2.94
C GLY A 7 11.99 11.55 -3.84
N MET A 8 12.03 10.96 -5.04
CA MET A 8 13.11 11.09 -6.02
C MET A 8 12.67 10.58 -7.40
N PRO A 9 13.41 10.90 -8.47
CA PRO A 9 13.25 10.24 -9.76
C PRO A 9 13.58 8.74 -9.67
N VAL A 10 12.80 7.89 -10.35
CA VAL A 10 12.99 6.43 -10.44
C VAL A 10 14.40 6.09 -10.94
N THR A 11 14.95 6.90 -11.84
CA THR A 11 16.29 6.70 -12.40
C THR A 11 17.42 6.86 -11.38
N TYR A 12 17.18 7.52 -10.25
CA TYR A 12 18.16 7.71 -9.19
C TYR A 12 18.27 6.50 -8.26
N MET A 13 17.29 5.60 -8.25
CA MET A 13 17.26 4.46 -7.32
C MET A 13 18.48 3.53 -7.48
N SER A 14 18.99 3.32 -8.71
CA SER A 14 20.17 2.48 -8.93
C SER A 14 21.48 3.12 -8.48
N ARG A 15 21.45 4.41 -8.12
CA ARG A 15 22.60 5.16 -7.59
C ARG A 15 22.64 5.20 -6.06
N LEU A 16 21.60 4.71 -5.39
CA LEU A 16 21.55 4.67 -3.93
C LEU A 16 22.65 3.76 -3.40
N ASN A 17 23.35 4.20 -2.36
CA ASN A 17 24.38 3.42 -1.68
C ASN A 17 23.85 2.78 -0.40
N ARG A 18 22.86 3.39 0.25
CA ARG A 18 22.27 2.92 1.50
C ARG A 18 20.76 3.05 1.43
N MET A 19 20.05 1.96 1.71
CA MET A 19 18.60 1.91 1.64
C MET A 19 18.05 1.24 2.89
N LEU A 20 16.96 1.78 3.42
CA LEU A 20 16.10 1.11 4.39
C LEU A 20 14.70 0.99 3.79
N VAL A 21 14.19 -0.23 3.63
CA VAL A 21 12.82 -0.47 3.16
C VAL A 21 12.01 -1.11 4.28
N VAL A 22 10.83 -0.56 4.53
CA VAL A 22 9.91 -1.02 5.58
C VAL A 22 8.62 -1.51 4.95
N GLY A 23 8.23 -2.76 5.25
CA GLY A 23 6.93 -3.32 4.88
C GLY A 23 6.71 -3.47 3.37
N SER A 24 7.59 -4.19 2.66
CA SER A 24 7.45 -4.40 1.20
C SER A 24 7.87 -5.80 0.78
N ASN A 25 7.10 -6.41 -0.13
CA ASN A 25 7.56 -7.50 -0.98
C ASN A 25 8.06 -6.92 -2.30
N LEU A 26 9.29 -6.37 -2.31
CA LEU A 26 9.83 -5.58 -3.42
C LEU A 26 9.63 -6.21 -4.81
N ARG A 27 9.81 -7.53 -4.94
CA ARG A 27 9.70 -8.21 -6.24
C ARG A 27 8.28 -8.34 -6.75
N LYS A 28 7.29 -8.39 -5.85
CA LYS A 28 5.88 -8.57 -6.20
C LYS A 28 5.17 -7.22 -6.25
N ASP A 29 5.46 -6.36 -5.29
CA ASP A 29 4.90 -5.02 -5.21
C ASP A 29 5.49 -4.09 -6.29
N HIS A 30 6.82 -4.07 -6.44
CA HIS A 30 7.53 -3.08 -7.26
C HIS A 30 8.66 -3.67 -8.10
N PRO A 31 8.39 -4.61 -9.05
CA PRO A 31 9.44 -5.36 -9.76
C PRO A 31 10.52 -4.48 -10.43
N LEU A 32 10.12 -3.36 -11.04
CA LEU A 32 11.04 -2.43 -11.71
C LEU A 32 11.95 -1.70 -10.71
N MET A 33 11.42 -1.35 -9.53
CA MET A 33 12.21 -0.73 -8.46
C MET A 33 13.13 -1.76 -7.81
N ALA A 34 12.64 -2.98 -7.56
CA ALA A 34 13.43 -4.09 -7.07
C ALA A 34 14.64 -4.38 -7.97
N HIS A 35 14.46 -4.30 -9.30
CA HIS A 35 15.56 -4.44 -10.24
C HIS A 35 16.62 -3.35 -10.07
N ARG A 36 16.23 -2.08 -9.89
CA ARG A 36 17.16 -0.96 -9.66
C ARG A 36 17.87 -1.05 -8.32
N ILE A 37 17.16 -1.44 -7.26
CA ILE A 37 17.74 -1.70 -5.93
C ILE A 37 18.77 -2.83 -6.05
N ARG A 38 18.45 -3.89 -6.79
CA ARG A 38 19.38 -5.01 -7.04
C ARG A 38 20.62 -4.56 -7.82
N GLU A 39 20.47 -3.66 -8.79
CA GLU A 39 21.59 -3.06 -9.52
C GLU A 39 22.51 -2.29 -8.56
N SER A 40 21.94 -1.45 -7.69
CA SER A 40 22.69 -0.74 -6.65
C SER A 40 23.44 -1.70 -5.71
N VAL A 41 22.74 -2.71 -5.18
CA VAL A 41 23.31 -3.72 -4.26
C VAL A 41 24.45 -4.51 -4.90
N ARG A 42 24.37 -4.79 -6.21
CA ARG A 42 25.45 -5.44 -6.96
C ARG A 42 26.74 -4.59 -6.94
N TRP A 43 26.63 -3.27 -6.89
CA TRP A 43 27.74 -2.32 -6.84
C TRP A 43 27.97 -1.77 -5.42
N TYR A 44 27.89 -2.66 -4.42
CA TYR A 44 28.16 -2.35 -2.99
C TYR A 44 27.11 -1.50 -2.27
N GLY A 45 25.92 -1.33 -2.85
CA GLY A 45 24.78 -0.79 -2.12
C GLY A 45 24.38 -1.69 -0.95
N GLU A 46 24.03 -1.09 0.18
CA GLU A 46 23.52 -1.82 1.36
C GLU A 46 22.01 -1.64 1.46
N LEU A 47 21.29 -2.75 1.34
CA LEU A 47 19.85 -2.82 1.53
C LEU A 47 19.53 -3.34 2.93
N ASN A 48 18.80 -2.54 3.70
CA ASN A 48 18.25 -2.91 5.00
C ASN A 48 16.73 -3.12 4.88
N LEU A 49 16.20 -4.18 5.50
CA LEU A 49 14.78 -4.52 5.43
C LEU A 49 14.16 -4.67 6.83
N ILE A 50 13.02 -4.03 7.05
CA ILE A 50 12.12 -4.34 8.19
C ILE A 50 10.81 -4.83 7.59
N ASN A 51 10.41 -6.06 7.88
CA ASN A 51 9.23 -6.67 7.24
C ASN A 51 8.47 -7.61 8.19
N ALA A 52 7.25 -7.99 7.83
CA ALA A 52 6.47 -8.98 8.58
C ALA A 52 6.57 -10.41 8.04
N ALA A 53 7.14 -10.56 6.85
CA ALA A 53 7.51 -11.82 6.25
C ALA A 53 8.82 -11.62 5.47
N GLU A 54 9.65 -12.65 5.40
CA GLU A 54 10.77 -12.62 4.45
C GLU A 54 10.30 -13.14 3.08
N ASP A 55 10.61 -12.37 2.04
CA ASP A 55 10.42 -12.78 0.66
C ASP A 55 11.78 -12.84 -0.05
N GLU A 56 11.89 -13.73 -1.03
CA GLU A 56 13.13 -13.93 -1.76
C GLU A 56 13.51 -12.67 -2.56
N PHE A 57 14.41 -11.85 -2.04
CA PHE A 57 15.08 -10.80 -2.81
C PHE A 57 16.27 -11.40 -3.57
N LEU A 58 16.34 -11.20 -4.89
CA LEU A 58 17.42 -11.73 -5.75
C LEU A 58 18.73 -10.92 -5.64
N GLY A 59 19.12 -10.55 -4.43
CA GLY A 59 20.30 -9.74 -4.12
C GLY A 59 20.71 -9.87 -2.66
N LYS A 60 21.85 -9.28 -2.30
CA LYS A 60 22.32 -9.30 -0.91
C LYS A 60 21.51 -8.32 -0.07
N VAL A 61 21.06 -8.78 1.10
CA VAL A 61 20.45 -7.93 2.12
C VAL A 61 21.48 -7.72 3.23
N HIS A 62 21.83 -6.47 3.52
CA HIS A 62 22.86 -6.13 4.50
C HIS A 62 22.42 -6.45 5.93
N ALA A 63 21.21 -6.04 6.29
CA ALA A 63 20.54 -6.40 7.52
C ALA A 63 19.03 -6.54 7.28
N LYS A 64 18.40 -7.48 7.98
CA LYS A 64 16.95 -7.66 7.94
C LYS A 64 16.41 -7.91 9.34
N ARG A 65 15.19 -7.46 9.58
CA ARG A 65 14.43 -7.76 10.80
C ARG A 65 13.02 -8.16 10.40
N ILE A 66 12.68 -9.42 10.69
CA ILE A 66 11.35 -9.99 10.41
C ILE A 66 10.61 -10.13 11.74
N VAL A 67 9.49 -9.43 11.88
CA VAL A 67 8.74 -9.29 13.13
C VAL A 67 7.24 -9.42 12.89
N ALA A 68 6.44 -9.65 13.92
CA ALA A 68 4.99 -9.64 13.74
C ALA A 68 4.52 -8.23 13.28
N PRO A 69 3.41 -8.10 12.54
CA PRO A 69 2.93 -6.79 12.07
C PRO A 69 2.83 -5.74 13.19
N SER A 70 2.30 -6.12 14.35
CA SER A 70 2.19 -5.25 15.55
C SER A 70 3.52 -4.62 16.00
N GLN A 71 4.66 -5.23 15.64
CA GLN A 71 6.00 -4.83 16.05
C GLN A 71 6.74 -4.01 14.98
N LEU A 72 6.17 -3.78 13.80
CA LEU A 72 6.82 -3.03 12.73
C LEU A 72 7.22 -1.61 13.17
N ALA A 73 6.30 -0.89 13.81
CA ALA A 73 6.54 0.47 14.30
C ALA A 73 7.63 0.52 15.38
N SER A 74 7.56 -0.33 16.41
CA SER A 74 8.58 -0.36 17.48
C SER A 74 9.95 -0.79 16.97
N THR A 75 10.01 -1.65 15.96
CA THR A 75 11.27 -2.06 15.32
C THR A 75 11.92 -0.89 14.58
N LEU A 76 11.13 -0.14 13.79
CA LEU A 76 11.63 1.06 13.12
C LEU A 76 12.01 2.16 14.11
N ALA A 77 11.27 2.29 15.22
CA ALA A 77 11.64 3.16 16.35
C ALA A 77 13.01 2.79 16.95
N GLY A 78 13.33 1.50 17.05
CA GLY A 78 14.66 1.03 17.48
C GLY A 78 15.79 1.53 16.57
N VAL A 79 15.59 1.48 15.24
CA VAL A 79 16.56 2.04 14.28
C VAL A 79 16.67 3.56 14.42
N CYS A 80 15.54 4.25 14.60
CA CYS A 80 15.51 5.70 14.80
C CYS A 80 16.28 6.12 16.08
N ALA A 81 16.06 5.41 17.19
CA ALA A 81 16.76 5.65 18.44
C ALA A 81 18.27 5.35 18.32
N ALA A 82 18.64 4.23 17.72
CA ALA A 82 20.04 3.88 17.46
C ALA A 82 20.75 4.92 16.59
N LEU A 83 20.06 5.48 15.60
CA LEU A 83 20.60 6.53 14.73
C LEU A 83 20.77 7.86 15.47
N ALA A 84 19.84 8.22 16.36
CA ALA A 84 19.98 9.39 17.22
C ALA A 84 21.18 9.25 18.17
N GLU A 85 21.36 8.08 18.80
CA GLU A 85 22.53 7.75 19.64
C GLU A 85 23.83 7.88 18.85
N LEU A 86 23.90 7.28 17.64
CA LEU A 86 25.06 7.33 16.76
C LEU A 86 25.44 8.77 16.36
N LYS A 87 24.44 9.63 16.13
CA LYS A 87 24.62 11.04 15.79
C LYS A 87 24.81 11.94 17.02
N LYS A 88 24.75 11.40 18.24
CA LYS A 88 24.80 12.15 19.52
C LYS A 88 23.69 13.21 19.63
N LEU A 89 22.49 12.86 19.19
CA LEU A 89 21.28 13.68 19.26
C LEU A 89 20.29 13.06 20.26
N PRO A 90 19.38 13.86 20.85
CA PRO A 90 18.30 13.30 21.67
C PRO A 90 17.43 12.35 20.86
N VAL A 91 16.97 11.26 21.49
CA VAL A 91 16.03 10.33 20.88
C VAL A 91 14.71 11.07 20.62
N PRO A 92 14.20 11.09 19.37
CA PRO A 92 12.93 11.73 19.06
C PRO A 92 11.76 11.08 19.81
N ASP A 93 10.75 11.86 20.22
CA ASP A 93 9.58 11.36 20.95
C ASP A 93 8.86 10.21 20.21
N VAL A 94 8.82 10.28 18.88
CA VAL A 94 8.23 9.23 18.03
C VAL A 94 8.94 7.87 18.18
N ALA A 95 10.21 7.88 18.57
CA ALA A 95 11.05 6.69 18.74
C ALA A 95 11.12 6.17 20.18
N VAL A 96 10.37 6.76 21.13
CA VAL A 96 10.47 6.45 22.57
C VAL A 96 10.24 4.97 22.93
N HIS A 97 9.43 4.26 22.14
CA HIS A 97 9.14 2.83 22.34
C HIS A 97 10.05 1.90 21.54
N GLY A 98 11.12 2.44 20.93
CA GLY A 98 12.12 1.67 20.21
C GLY A 98 13.03 0.90 21.15
N VAL A 99 13.33 -0.36 20.80
CA VAL A 99 14.36 -1.15 21.48
C VAL A 99 15.59 -1.19 20.59
N VAL A 100 16.72 -0.69 21.09
CA VAL A 100 18.00 -0.68 20.37
C VAL A 100 18.72 -2.01 20.58
N ASP A 101 18.54 -2.93 19.63
CA ASP A 101 19.30 -4.19 19.55
C ASP A 101 20.44 -4.09 18.51
N ASP A 102 21.24 -5.15 18.40
CA ASP A 102 22.41 -5.17 17.50
C ASP A 102 22.02 -5.05 16.02
N ILE A 103 20.84 -5.53 15.64
CA ILE A 103 20.34 -5.39 14.27
C ILE A 103 19.94 -3.93 14.01
N ALA A 104 19.26 -3.30 14.97
CA ALA A 104 18.91 -1.88 14.89
C ALA A 104 20.15 -0.99 14.79
N ARG A 105 21.20 -1.27 15.59
CA ARG A 105 22.50 -0.58 15.50
C ARG A 105 23.14 -0.76 14.12
N LYS A 106 23.19 -1.99 13.62
CA LYS A 106 23.74 -2.30 12.30
C LYS A 106 22.99 -1.56 11.17
N MET A 107 21.66 -1.52 11.22
CA MET A 107 20.85 -0.76 10.25
C MET A 107 21.10 0.74 10.37
N ALA A 108 21.21 1.27 11.59
CA ALA A 108 21.51 2.68 11.84
C ALA A 108 22.90 3.09 11.34
N GLU A 109 23.93 2.28 11.57
CA GLU A 109 25.29 2.47 11.05
C GLU A 109 25.30 2.45 9.51
N SER A 110 24.61 1.48 8.90
CA SER A 110 24.46 1.38 7.45
C SER A 110 23.83 2.65 6.87
N ILE A 111 22.65 3.07 7.37
CA ILE A 111 21.92 4.22 6.81
C ILE A 111 22.55 5.57 7.16
N ALA A 112 23.27 5.68 8.28
CA ALA A 112 24.02 6.89 8.63
C ALA A 112 25.18 7.18 7.65
N GLY A 113 25.67 6.13 6.99
CA GLY A 113 26.80 6.13 6.08
C GLY A 113 28.13 6.48 6.74
N GLY A 114 29.18 6.75 5.96
CA GLY A 114 30.49 7.14 6.50
C GLY A 114 31.39 5.99 7.01
N GLY A 115 31.09 4.74 6.67
CA GLY A 115 31.92 3.57 6.99
C GLY A 115 33.27 3.53 6.24
N GLN A 116 34.16 2.57 6.58
CA GLN A 116 35.42 2.37 5.85
C GLN A 116 35.15 2.14 4.36
N GLY A 117 35.60 3.07 3.50
CA GLY A 117 35.32 3.09 2.06
C GLY A 117 34.26 4.09 1.61
N SER A 118 33.66 4.86 2.53
CA SER A 118 32.70 5.92 2.22
C SER A 118 33.38 7.11 1.54
N SER A 119 32.96 7.42 0.30
CA SER A 119 33.28 8.69 -0.35
C SER A 119 32.35 9.80 0.17
N VAL A 120 32.80 11.05 0.07
CA VAL A 120 31.91 12.22 0.18
C VAL A 120 30.81 12.09 -0.89
N GLY A 121 29.53 12.14 -0.51
CA GLY A 121 28.39 12.14 -1.45
C GLY A 121 27.58 10.84 -1.58
N GLU A 122 27.51 9.98 -0.55
CA GLU A 122 26.63 8.80 -0.59
C GLU A 122 25.15 9.17 -0.76
N ALA A 123 24.47 8.53 -1.72
CA ALA A 123 23.04 8.66 -1.91
C ALA A 123 22.28 7.67 -1.02
N ARG A 124 21.30 8.15 -0.26
CA ARG A 124 20.64 7.36 0.80
C ARG A 124 19.14 7.51 0.70
N ALA A 125 18.40 6.45 1.00
CA ALA A 125 16.94 6.51 0.98
C ALA A 125 16.28 5.64 2.05
N VAL A 126 15.16 6.13 2.57
CA VAL A 126 14.21 5.36 3.38
C VAL A 126 12.91 5.23 2.58
N PHE A 127 12.42 4.00 2.44
CA PHE A 127 11.22 3.69 1.67
C PHE A 127 10.17 2.94 2.50
N LEU A 128 8.91 3.31 2.32
CA LEU A 128 7.75 2.55 2.81
C LEU A 128 7.11 1.78 1.67
N GLY A 129 6.86 0.49 1.87
CA GLY A 129 6.16 -0.37 0.91
C GLY A 129 4.68 -0.52 1.19
N ASN A 130 4.04 -1.45 0.47
CA ASN A 130 2.60 -1.66 0.53
C ASN A 130 2.14 -2.15 1.92
N MET A 131 2.84 -3.11 2.51
CA MET A 131 2.47 -3.62 3.84
C MET A 131 2.60 -2.55 4.93
N ALA A 132 3.57 -1.64 4.82
CA ALA A 132 3.62 -0.48 5.71
C ALA A 132 2.42 0.45 5.50
N GLN A 133 2.09 0.76 4.23
CA GLN A 133 0.93 1.60 3.86
C GLN A 133 -0.41 1.04 4.35
N HIS A 134 -0.57 -0.29 4.33
CA HIS A 134 -1.79 -0.96 4.78
C HIS A 134 -1.89 -1.10 6.30
N HIS A 135 -0.80 -0.86 7.03
CA HIS A 135 -0.73 -1.08 8.47
C HIS A 135 -1.66 -0.12 9.25
N PRO A 136 -2.39 -0.57 10.29
CA PRO A 136 -3.30 0.28 11.06
C PRO A 136 -2.64 1.51 11.70
N THR A 137 -1.35 1.40 12.04
CA THR A 137 -0.54 2.51 12.58
C THR A 137 0.39 3.14 11.53
N TYR A 138 0.00 3.13 10.26
CA TYR A 138 0.81 3.66 9.16
C TYR A 138 1.30 5.08 9.42
N SER A 139 0.49 5.97 10.00
CA SER A 139 0.90 7.33 10.37
C SER A 139 2.13 7.36 11.29
N GLN A 140 2.21 6.44 12.27
CA GLN A 140 3.35 6.32 13.18
C GLN A 140 4.56 5.74 12.46
N ILE A 141 4.39 4.69 11.64
CA ILE A 141 5.46 4.13 10.80
C ILE A 141 6.02 5.20 9.84
N HIS A 142 5.14 6.01 9.27
CA HIS A 142 5.50 7.07 8.34
C HIS A 142 6.32 8.17 9.01
N MET A 143 5.89 8.64 10.18
CA MET A 143 6.64 9.63 10.96
C MET A 143 8.00 9.08 11.40
N LEU A 144 8.05 7.81 11.83
CA LEU A 144 9.31 7.16 12.14
C LEU A 144 10.26 7.11 10.94
N ALA A 145 9.78 6.73 9.75
CA ALA A 145 10.59 6.66 8.55
C ALA A 145 11.08 8.04 8.09
N GLN A 146 10.22 9.06 8.17
CA GLN A 146 10.59 10.46 7.93
C GLN A 146 11.69 10.91 8.89
N GLU A 147 11.61 10.56 10.17
CA GLU A 147 12.62 10.94 11.16
C GLU A 147 13.95 10.20 10.97
N VAL A 148 13.90 8.90 10.64
CA VAL A 148 15.10 8.14 10.24
C VAL A 148 15.76 8.77 9.03
N ALA A 149 14.98 9.14 8.00
CA ALA A 149 15.50 9.80 6.81
C ALA A 149 16.15 11.15 7.15
N ARG A 150 15.50 11.96 8.00
CA ARG A 150 16.03 13.25 8.48
C ARG A 150 17.36 13.09 9.21
N LEU A 151 17.44 12.17 10.18
CA LEU A 151 18.66 11.90 10.96
C LEU A 151 19.80 11.32 10.10
N ALA A 152 19.47 10.53 9.07
CA ALA A 152 20.43 9.93 8.15
C ALA A 152 20.92 10.89 7.06
N GLY A 153 20.23 12.01 6.84
CA GLY A 153 20.41 12.84 5.65
C GLY A 153 20.03 12.10 4.36
N ALA A 154 19.00 11.24 4.44
CA ALA A 154 18.50 10.42 3.35
C ALA A 154 17.24 11.04 2.73
N SER A 155 16.98 10.71 1.46
CA SER A 155 15.67 10.97 0.86
C SER A 155 14.61 10.05 1.48
N PHE A 156 13.39 10.55 1.62
CA PHE A 156 12.27 9.77 2.13
C PHE A 156 11.23 9.56 1.03
N GLY A 157 10.84 8.31 0.79
CA GLY A 157 9.92 7.91 -0.27
C GLY A 157 8.88 6.90 0.16
N VAL A 158 7.78 6.87 -0.56
CA VAL A 158 6.76 5.81 -0.50
C VAL A 158 6.75 5.11 -1.85
N LEU A 159 6.88 3.79 -1.84
CA LEU A 159 6.76 2.96 -3.03
C LEU A 159 5.27 2.83 -3.34
N GLY A 160 4.78 3.57 -4.34
CA GLY A 160 3.35 3.67 -4.62
C GLY A 160 2.70 2.30 -4.88
N GLU A 161 1.52 2.09 -4.28
CA GLU A 161 0.74 0.86 -4.43
C GLU A 161 0.08 0.74 -5.81
N ALA A 162 -0.62 1.80 -6.23
CA ALA A 162 -1.36 1.82 -7.50
C ALA A 162 -0.77 2.82 -8.50
N ALA A 163 -1.02 2.56 -9.80
CA ALA A 163 -0.41 3.26 -10.93
C ALA A 163 -0.64 4.79 -10.96
N ASN A 164 -1.71 5.27 -10.33
CA ASN A 164 -2.10 6.69 -10.34
C ASN A 164 -2.39 7.27 -8.95
N SER A 165 -1.87 6.67 -7.88
CA SER A 165 -2.11 7.15 -6.51
C SER A 165 -1.65 8.61 -6.34
N VAL A 166 -0.47 8.93 -6.86
CA VAL A 166 0.09 10.30 -6.86
C VAL A 166 -0.82 11.26 -7.63
N GLY A 167 -1.37 10.81 -8.76
CA GLY A 167 -2.29 11.62 -9.57
C GLY A 167 -3.61 11.88 -8.86
N ALA A 168 -4.17 10.87 -8.18
CA ALA A 168 -5.37 11.01 -7.37
C ALA A 168 -5.17 12.07 -6.26
N VAL A 169 -4.03 12.05 -5.57
CA VAL A 169 -3.72 13.10 -4.59
C VAL A 169 -3.53 14.46 -5.26
N ALA A 170 -2.83 14.51 -6.39
CA ALA A 170 -2.57 15.76 -7.11
C ALA A 170 -3.85 16.46 -7.57
N VAL A 171 -4.92 15.72 -7.89
CA VAL A 171 -6.22 16.29 -8.28
C VAL A 171 -7.19 16.49 -7.11
N GLY A 172 -6.76 16.25 -5.87
CA GLY A 172 -7.60 16.45 -4.69
C GLY A 172 -8.60 15.31 -4.41
N ALA A 173 -8.30 14.07 -4.81
CA ALA A 173 -9.09 12.90 -4.40
C ALA A 173 -8.80 12.51 -2.92
N ILE A 174 -8.72 13.51 -2.04
CA ILE A 174 -8.53 13.39 -0.60
C ILE A 174 -9.48 14.38 0.07
N PRO A 175 -10.21 13.99 1.13
CA PRO A 175 -11.10 14.90 1.83
C PRO A 175 -10.40 16.17 2.33
N GLY A 176 -10.99 17.33 2.08
CA GLY A 176 -10.46 18.63 2.51
C GLY A 176 -9.34 19.21 1.64
N CYS A 177 -8.89 18.51 0.59
CA CYS A 177 -7.89 19.00 -0.36
C CYS A 177 -8.43 18.95 -1.78
N GLY A 178 -8.42 20.08 -2.47
CA GLY A 178 -8.64 20.21 -3.89
C GLY A 178 -7.35 20.01 -4.69
N PRO A 179 -7.39 20.24 -6.00
CA PRO A 179 -6.24 20.04 -6.87
C PRO A 179 -5.03 20.85 -6.42
N LEU A 180 -3.85 20.21 -6.48
CA LEU A 180 -2.55 20.76 -6.09
C LEU A 180 -2.54 21.38 -4.68
N GLY A 181 -3.34 20.82 -3.76
CA GLY A 181 -3.38 21.23 -2.36
C GLY A 181 -4.24 22.43 -2.05
N GLN A 182 -5.04 22.91 -3.02
CA GLN A 182 -6.02 23.96 -2.77
C GLN A 182 -6.97 23.52 -1.65
N PRO A 183 -7.47 24.43 -0.78
CA PRO A 183 -8.49 24.07 0.20
C PRO A 183 -9.77 23.58 -0.49
N ALA A 184 -10.34 22.49 0.01
CA ALA A 184 -11.64 21.99 -0.46
C ALA A 184 -12.56 21.65 0.72
N ILE A 185 -13.77 21.21 0.39
CA ILE A 185 -14.77 20.79 1.37
C ILE A 185 -14.18 19.65 2.21
N LYS A 186 -14.23 19.83 3.53
CA LYS A 186 -13.87 18.77 4.48
C LYS A 186 -14.93 17.68 4.41
N GLY A 187 -14.48 16.44 4.26
CA GLY A 187 -15.32 15.26 4.22
C GLY A 187 -14.75 14.14 5.08
N LEU A 188 -15.40 12.98 4.99
CA LEU A 188 -14.93 11.76 5.63
C LEU A 188 -13.89 11.08 4.75
N ASN A 189 -12.88 10.46 5.35
CA ASN A 189 -11.99 9.56 4.63
C ASN A 189 -12.64 8.18 4.39
N ALA A 190 -12.04 7.36 3.51
CA ALA A 190 -12.60 6.06 3.14
C ALA A 190 -12.87 5.16 4.36
N GLN A 191 -11.94 5.10 5.32
CA GLN A 191 -12.14 4.32 6.56
C GLN A 191 -13.37 4.80 7.35
N GLN A 192 -13.52 6.11 7.54
CA GLN A 192 -14.66 6.73 8.22
C GLN A 192 -15.98 6.58 7.46
N MET A 193 -15.93 6.47 6.13
CA MET A 193 -17.10 6.20 5.30
C MET A 193 -17.53 4.73 5.36
N LEU A 194 -16.60 3.81 5.57
CA LEU A 194 -16.84 2.36 5.54
C LEU A 194 -17.00 1.73 6.94
N SER A 195 -16.62 2.43 8.01
CA SER A 195 -16.81 1.99 9.39
C SER A 195 -18.18 2.31 9.98
N ARG A 196 -19.00 3.05 9.24
CA ARG A 196 -20.39 3.35 9.59
C ARG A 196 -21.26 3.39 8.34
N PRO A 197 -22.52 2.95 8.42
CA PRO A 197 -23.46 3.12 7.31
C PRO A 197 -23.65 4.59 6.95
N LEU A 198 -23.45 4.93 5.68
CA LEU A 198 -23.89 6.19 5.09
C LEU A 198 -25.19 5.97 4.31
N ARG A 199 -25.95 7.04 4.07
CA ARG A 199 -27.19 6.93 3.27
C ARG A 199 -26.92 6.52 1.83
N ALA A 200 -25.80 6.94 1.24
CA ALA A 200 -25.46 6.59 -0.12
C ALA A 200 -23.95 6.41 -0.34
N TYR A 201 -23.60 5.53 -1.28
CA TYR A 201 -22.23 5.32 -1.77
C TYR A 201 -22.19 5.49 -3.29
N LEU A 202 -21.24 6.29 -3.78
CA LEU A 202 -20.85 6.33 -5.20
C LEU A 202 -19.43 5.74 -5.32
N MET A 203 -19.33 4.54 -5.87
CA MET A 203 -18.07 3.80 -5.96
C MET A 203 -17.58 3.77 -7.41
N LEU A 204 -16.35 4.25 -7.62
CA LEU A 204 -15.72 4.34 -8.93
C LEU A 204 -14.56 3.35 -9.05
N GLY A 205 -14.77 2.26 -9.79
CA GLY A 205 -13.73 1.28 -10.09
C GLY A 205 -13.21 0.51 -8.87
N VAL A 206 -14.03 0.39 -7.82
CA VAL A 206 -13.70 -0.30 -6.56
C VAL A 206 -14.55 -1.55 -6.41
N GLU A 207 -13.90 -2.68 -6.15
CA GLU A 207 -14.50 -3.94 -5.71
C GLU A 207 -14.37 -4.01 -4.18
N ALA A 208 -15.35 -3.47 -3.45
CA ALA A 208 -15.24 -3.19 -2.02
C ALA A 208 -14.93 -4.44 -1.17
N GLU A 209 -15.35 -5.61 -1.64
CA GLU A 209 -15.07 -6.90 -1.02
C GLU A 209 -13.61 -7.36 -1.14
N LEU A 210 -12.82 -6.75 -2.03
CA LEU A 210 -11.40 -7.08 -2.26
C LEU A 210 -10.45 -5.89 -2.01
N ASP A 211 -10.90 -4.67 -2.31
CA ASP A 211 -10.05 -3.47 -2.35
C ASP A 211 -10.02 -2.71 -1.00
N THR A 212 -10.75 -3.18 0.01
CA THR A 212 -10.84 -2.52 1.32
C THR A 212 -10.01 -3.23 2.39
N HIS A 213 -9.55 -2.46 3.37
CA HIS A 213 -8.76 -2.99 4.49
C HIS A 213 -9.53 -4.02 5.32
N ASP A 214 -10.83 -3.81 5.53
CA ASP A 214 -11.73 -4.74 6.21
C ASP A 214 -13.00 -4.90 5.35
N PRO A 215 -13.02 -5.89 4.43
CA PRO A 215 -14.16 -6.11 3.55
C PRO A 215 -15.42 -6.54 4.30
N VAL A 216 -15.31 -7.15 5.48
CA VAL A 216 -16.49 -7.56 6.26
C VAL A 216 -17.18 -6.31 6.82
N SER A 217 -16.44 -5.43 7.49
CA SER A 217 -17.00 -4.17 7.99
C SER A 217 -17.47 -3.26 6.85
N ALA A 218 -16.70 -3.17 5.75
CA ALA A 218 -17.06 -2.33 4.61
C ALA A 218 -18.37 -2.78 3.96
N LEU A 219 -18.54 -4.08 3.70
CA LEU A 219 -19.78 -4.62 3.13
C LEU A 219 -20.96 -4.47 4.08
N ASN A 220 -20.78 -4.59 5.40
CA ASN A 220 -21.85 -4.33 6.36
C ASN A 220 -22.37 -2.87 6.26
N SER A 221 -21.46 -1.90 6.13
CA SER A 221 -21.84 -0.48 5.96
C SER A 221 -22.48 -0.20 4.61
N ILE A 222 -21.95 -0.79 3.53
CA ILE A 222 -22.48 -0.62 2.16
C ILE A 222 -23.88 -1.25 2.03
N ASN A 223 -24.09 -2.47 2.55
CA ASN A 223 -25.39 -3.15 2.51
C ASN A 223 -26.46 -2.47 3.36
N ALA A 224 -26.06 -1.63 4.32
CA ALA A 224 -26.97 -0.85 5.15
C ALA A 224 -27.33 0.52 4.54
N ALA A 225 -26.77 0.87 3.38
CA ALA A 225 -27.07 2.13 2.70
C ALA A 225 -28.44 2.09 2.01
N GLU A 226 -29.02 3.27 1.78
CA GLU A 226 -30.26 3.42 1.01
C GLU A 226 -30.02 3.42 -0.50
N CYS A 227 -28.79 3.73 -0.94
CA CYS A 227 -28.44 3.82 -2.36
C CYS A 227 -26.96 3.56 -2.59
N VAL A 228 -26.65 2.54 -3.40
CA VAL A 228 -25.30 2.17 -3.79
C VAL A 228 -25.17 2.22 -5.31
N VAL A 229 -24.42 3.20 -5.80
CA VAL A 229 -24.09 3.38 -7.21
C VAL A 229 -22.68 2.87 -7.46
N VAL A 230 -22.54 1.92 -8.38
CA VAL A 230 -21.25 1.34 -8.76
C VAL A 230 -20.93 1.63 -10.22
N MET A 231 -19.81 2.33 -10.44
CA MET A 231 -19.24 2.58 -11.75
C MET A 231 -18.08 1.60 -11.98
N SER A 232 -18.26 0.59 -12.84
CA SER A 232 -17.25 -0.46 -13.04
C SER A 232 -17.12 -0.87 -14.51
N PRO A 233 -15.90 -1.20 -14.98
CA PRO A 233 -15.70 -1.85 -16.28
C PRO A 233 -16.00 -3.35 -16.26
N TYR A 234 -16.10 -3.97 -15.08
CA TYR A 234 -16.31 -5.40 -14.93
C TYR A 234 -17.50 -5.74 -14.05
N LYS A 235 -18.16 -6.86 -14.38
CA LYS A 235 -19.11 -7.54 -13.50
C LYS A 235 -18.35 -8.24 -12.36
N GLY A 236 -18.85 -8.14 -11.13
CA GLY A 236 -18.24 -8.72 -9.94
C GLY A 236 -19.26 -8.96 -8.84
N LYS A 237 -18.81 -9.08 -7.58
CA LYS A 237 -19.71 -9.22 -6.43
C LYS A 237 -20.56 -7.96 -6.17
N SER A 238 -20.20 -6.85 -6.81
CA SER A 238 -20.98 -5.62 -6.78
C SER A 238 -22.43 -5.76 -7.18
N LEU A 239 -22.81 -6.80 -7.93
CA LEU A 239 -24.22 -7.09 -8.20
C LEU A 239 -25.04 -7.42 -6.95
N ASP A 240 -24.39 -7.92 -5.91
CA ASP A 240 -25.06 -8.36 -4.68
C ASP A 240 -25.44 -7.16 -3.80
N TYR A 241 -24.79 -6.02 -4.00
CA TYR A 241 -24.92 -4.84 -3.13
C TYR A 241 -25.20 -3.52 -3.86
N ALA A 242 -25.17 -3.48 -5.20
CA ALA A 242 -25.42 -2.26 -5.97
C ALA A 242 -26.90 -2.11 -6.32
N ASP A 243 -27.47 -0.94 -6.04
CA ASP A 243 -28.79 -0.55 -6.53
C ASP A 243 -28.72 -0.07 -7.99
N VAL A 244 -27.60 0.57 -8.37
CA VAL A 244 -27.37 1.08 -9.72
C VAL A 244 -25.97 0.70 -10.19
N LEU A 245 -25.89 0.12 -11.39
CA LEU A 245 -24.65 -0.20 -12.07
C LEU A 245 -24.49 0.68 -13.31
N LEU A 246 -23.38 1.42 -13.36
CA LEU A 246 -23.03 2.31 -14.46
C LEU A 246 -21.78 1.77 -15.18
N PRO A 247 -21.92 1.16 -16.37
CA PRO A 247 -20.78 0.61 -17.10
C PRO A 247 -19.82 1.72 -17.55
N ILE A 248 -18.57 1.63 -17.11
CA ILE A 248 -17.50 2.55 -17.54
C ILE A 248 -16.45 1.84 -18.39
N ALA A 249 -15.81 2.57 -19.30
CA ALA A 249 -14.72 2.04 -20.11
C ALA A 249 -13.44 1.86 -19.27
N PRO A 250 -12.70 0.73 -19.39
CA PRO A 250 -11.38 0.58 -18.80
C PRO A 250 -10.38 1.54 -19.45
N TRP A 251 -9.22 1.74 -18.82
CA TRP A 251 -8.20 2.69 -19.30
C TRP A 251 -7.71 2.41 -20.72
N THR A 252 -7.77 1.16 -21.21
CA THR A 252 -7.42 0.77 -22.58
C THR A 252 -8.38 1.33 -23.64
N GLU A 253 -9.58 1.72 -23.26
CA GLU A 253 -10.68 2.13 -24.14
C GLU A 253 -10.98 3.64 -24.07
N THR A 254 -10.28 4.38 -23.22
CA THR A 254 -10.44 5.83 -23.06
C THR A 254 -9.09 6.54 -23.11
N SER A 255 -9.09 7.81 -23.52
CA SER A 255 -7.95 8.69 -23.25
C SER A 255 -7.93 9.08 -21.78
N GLY A 256 -6.74 9.42 -21.28
CA GLY A 256 -6.55 9.83 -19.91
C GLY A 256 -5.10 10.21 -19.61
N THR A 257 -4.83 10.46 -18.34
CA THR A 257 -3.51 10.86 -17.84
C THR A 257 -3.25 10.18 -16.51
N PHE A 258 -2.07 9.59 -16.38
CA PHE A 258 -1.56 9.10 -15.11
C PHE A 258 -0.42 9.98 -14.62
N VAL A 259 -0.32 10.11 -13.30
CA VAL A 259 0.87 10.61 -12.62
C VAL A 259 1.49 9.43 -11.88
N ASN A 260 2.69 9.05 -12.33
CA ASN A 260 3.38 7.91 -11.75
C ASN A 260 3.95 8.24 -10.34
N THR A 261 4.56 7.24 -9.71
CA THR A 261 5.11 7.34 -8.35
C THR A 261 6.20 8.40 -8.15
N GLU A 262 6.89 8.88 -9.20
CA GLU A 262 7.86 9.99 -9.12
C GLU A 262 7.22 11.35 -9.41
N GLY A 263 5.90 11.42 -9.60
CA GLY A 263 5.20 12.67 -9.93
C GLY A 263 5.21 13.04 -11.42
N ARG A 264 5.61 12.13 -12.32
CA ARG A 264 5.63 12.41 -13.76
C ARG A 264 4.24 12.25 -14.35
N VAL A 265 3.75 13.31 -14.99
CA VAL A 265 2.50 13.34 -15.74
C VAL A 265 2.68 12.65 -17.10
N GLN A 266 1.80 11.69 -17.43
CA GLN A 266 1.86 10.86 -18.63
C GLN A 266 0.46 10.68 -19.22
N SER A 267 0.20 11.33 -20.35
CA SER A 267 -1.07 11.20 -21.07
C SER A 267 -1.02 10.05 -22.08
N PHE A 268 -2.16 9.40 -22.26
CA PHE A 268 -2.35 8.30 -23.20
C PHE A 268 -3.67 8.45 -23.97
N SER A 269 -3.74 7.76 -25.10
CA SER A 269 -4.94 7.67 -25.93
C SER A 269 -5.54 6.28 -25.82
N ALA A 270 -6.84 6.15 -26.12
CA ALA A 270 -7.50 4.86 -26.23
C ALA A 270 -6.79 3.98 -27.28
N VAL A 271 -6.54 2.71 -26.95
CA VAL A 271 -5.92 1.76 -27.88
C VAL A 271 -6.96 1.03 -28.74
N VAL A 272 -8.19 0.93 -28.26
CA VAL A 272 -9.34 0.34 -28.95
C VAL A 272 -10.61 1.13 -28.68
N LYS A 273 -11.67 0.89 -29.46
CA LYS A 273 -12.98 1.52 -29.23
C LYS A 273 -13.62 0.96 -27.95
N PRO A 274 -14.39 1.78 -27.20
CA PRO A 274 -15.17 1.30 -26.05
C PRO A 274 -16.05 0.10 -26.41
N LEU A 275 -16.11 -0.88 -25.51
CA LEU A 275 -16.95 -2.05 -25.67
C LEU A 275 -18.42 -1.70 -25.43
N GLY A 276 -19.29 -2.07 -26.38
CA GLY A 276 -20.73 -1.87 -26.27
C GLY A 276 -21.11 -0.40 -26.03
N GLU A 277 -21.92 -0.16 -25.01
CA GLU A 277 -22.41 1.17 -24.65
C GLU A 277 -21.61 1.84 -23.52
N THR A 278 -20.47 1.26 -23.13
CA THR A 278 -19.62 1.84 -22.09
C THR A 278 -19.20 3.27 -22.45
N ARG A 279 -18.96 4.06 -21.41
CA ARG A 279 -18.50 5.45 -21.52
C ARG A 279 -17.30 5.68 -20.60
N PRO A 280 -16.36 6.56 -20.95
CA PRO A 280 -15.34 7.01 -20.01
C PRO A 280 -15.98 7.49 -18.70
N ALA A 281 -15.40 7.12 -17.55
CA ALA A 281 -15.94 7.45 -16.23
C ALA A 281 -16.18 8.95 -16.05
N TRP A 282 -15.27 9.80 -16.54
CA TRP A 282 -15.41 11.25 -16.46
C TRP A 282 -16.65 11.76 -17.21
N LYS A 283 -17.06 11.12 -18.33
CA LYS A 283 -18.29 11.50 -19.04
C LYS A 283 -19.55 11.11 -18.26
N VAL A 284 -19.51 9.97 -17.58
CA VAL A 284 -20.61 9.53 -16.71
C VAL A 284 -20.75 10.50 -15.52
N LEU A 285 -19.65 10.86 -14.87
CA LEU A 285 -19.63 11.87 -13.81
C LEU A 285 -20.10 13.24 -14.30
N ARG A 286 -19.69 13.64 -15.50
CA ARG A 286 -20.14 14.87 -16.18
C ARG A 286 -21.66 14.92 -16.32
N VAL A 287 -22.26 13.86 -16.87
CA VAL A 287 -23.71 13.78 -17.04
C VAL A 287 -24.42 13.76 -15.68
N LEU A 288 -23.89 13.02 -14.70
CA LEU A 288 -24.45 12.98 -13.36
C LEU A 288 -24.45 14.37 -12.70
N GLY A 289 -23.33 15.10 -12.78
CA GLY A 289 -23.21 16.47 -12.28
C GLY A 289 -24.24 17.41 -12.93
N ASN A 290 -24.39 17.33 -14.25
CA ASN A 290 -25.38 18.13 -14.99
C ASN A 290 -26.82 17.80 -14.60
N LEU A 291 -27.16 16.52 -14.44
CA LEU A 291 -28.50 16.09 -13.99
C LEU A 291 -28.82 16.56 -12.56
N LEU A 292 -27.80 16.67 -11.71
CA LEU A 292 -27.91 17.20 -10.35
C LEU A 292 -27.87 18.74 -10.30
N GLY A 293 -27.70 19.43 -11.42
CA GLY A 293 -27.60 20.89 -11.49
C GLY A 293 -26.33 21.45 -10.85
N LEU A 294 -25.26 20.66 -10.80
CA LEU A 294 -23.96 21.09 -10.27
C LEU A 294 -23.16 21.84 -11.34
N ALA A 295 -22.44 22.88 -10.93
CA ALA A 295 -21.51 23.60 -11.79
C ALA A 295 -20.19 22.82 -12.00
N GLY A 296 -19.42 23.17 -13.03
CA GLY A 296 -18.09 22.61 -13.26
C GLY A 296 -18.09 21.25 -13.98
N PHE A 297 -19.13 20.94 -14.74
CA PHE A 297 -19.26 19.69 -15.50
C PHE A 297 -19.48 19.93 -17.01
N ASP A 298 -18.83 20.95 -17.56
CA ASP A 298 -18.96 21.36 -18.98
C ASP A 298 -17.80 20.89 -19.87
N HIS A 299 -16.97 19.94 -19.41
CA HIS A 299 -15.79 19.47 -20.14
C HIS A 299 -16.14 18.72 -21.42
N ASN A 300 -15.44 18.99 -22.53
CA ASN A 300 -15.72 18.36 -23.83
C ASN A 300 -14.89 17.11 -24.08
N ASP A 301 -13.66 17.08 -23.56
CA ASP A 301 -12.72 15.97 -23.69
C ASP A 301 -11.84 15.77 -22.43
N SER A 302 -10.99 14.75 -22.45
CA SER A 302 -10.12 14.45 -21.31
C SER A 302 -9.00 15.48 -21.09
N LYS A 303 -8.65 16.28 -22.10
CA LYS A 303 -7.65 17.36 -21.96
C LYS A 303 -8.26 18.55 -21.25
N ASP A 304 -9.54 18.86 -21.51
CA ASP A 304 -10.29 19.86 -20.74
C ASP A 304 -10.30 19.49 -19.26
N VAL A 305 -10.60 18.23 -18.92
CA VAL A 305 -10.57 17.72 -17.53
C VAL A 305 -9.17 17.85 -16.93
N LEU A 306 -8.12 17.48 -17.68
CA LEU A 306 -6.74 17.59 -17.22
C LEU A 306 -6.35 19.05 -16.93
N ARG A 307 -6.71 19.97 -17.83
CA ARG A 307 -6.43 21.40 -17.69
C ARG A 307 -7.17 22.00 -16.49
N ASP A 308 -8.42 21.61 -16.27
CA ASP A 308 -9.18 22.03 -15.10
C ASP A 308 -8.53 21.52 -13.79
N ALA A 309 -8.06 20.28 -13.78
CA ALA A 309 -7.44 19.68 -12.61
C ALA A 309 -6.00 20.18 -12.32
N LEU A 310 -5.15 20.31 -13.33
CA LEU A 310 -3.71 20.58 -13.16
C LEU A 310 -3.23 21.90 -13.81
N GLY A 311 -4.14 22.68 -14.39
CA GLY A 311 -3.83 23.91 -15.13
C GLY A 311 -3.16 23.66 -16.48
N GLU A 312 -2.68 24.74 -17.10
CA GLU A 312 -1.96 24.75 -18.39
C GLU A 312 -0.50 24.26 -18.29
N THR A 313 -0.08 23.67 -17.15
CA THR A 313 1.33 23.33 -16.95
C THR A 313 1.71 22.05 -17.71
N PRO A 314 2.58 22.10 -18.74
CA PRO A 314 2.75 20.97 -19.65
C PRO A 314 3.44 19.74 -19.04
N THR A 315 4.23 19.89 -17.98
CA THR A 315 5.01 18.78 -17.35
C THR A 315 5.58 19.10 -15.95
N GLY A 316 5.25 20.23 -15.31
CA GLY A 316 6.09 20.81 -14.25
C GLY A 316 5.50 21.05 -12.86
N SER A 317 4.18 20.94 -12.62
CA SER A 317 3.62 21.40 -11.33
C SER A 317 3.33 20.31 -10.29
N VAL A 318 3.19 19.03 -10.69
CA VAL A 318 2.80 18.02 -9.70
C VAL A 318 3.93 17.76 -8.71
N GLN A 319 5.17 17.52 -9.18
CA GLN A 319 6.32 17.28 -8.29
C GLN A 319 6.56 18.43 -7.29
N ALA A 320 6.35 19.68 -7.68
CA ALA A 320 6.50 20.83 -6.80
C ALA A 320 5.47 20.87 -5.65
N PHE A 321 4.34 20.17 -5.81
CA PHE A 321 3.32 20.00 -4.78
C PHE A 321 3.57 18.77 -3.89
N LEU A 322 4.31 17.76 -4.36
CA LEU A 322 4.49 16.51 -3.63
C LEU A 322 5.39 16.68 -2.41
N SER A 323 5.00 16.07 -1.30
CA SER A 323 5.77 16.03 -0.07
C SER A 323 5.35 14.82 0.73
N ASN A 324 6.32 14.11 1.28
CA ASN A 324 6.06 13.04 2.23
C ASN A 324 6.01 13.56 3.68
N GLU A 325 6.08 14.87 3.89
CA GLU A 325 6.11 15.42 5.25
C GLU A 325 4.74 15.35 5.94
N ILE A 326 4.74 14.73 7.12
CA ILE A 326 3.62 14.71 8.06
C ILE A 326 4.04 15.27 9.43
N SER A 327 3.05 15.67 10.21
CA SER A 327 3.18 16.16 11.58
C SER A 327 1.93 15.82 12.39
N GLY A 328 1.97 16.04 13.71
CA GLY A 328 0.81 15.85 14.58
C GLY A 328 0.37 14.39 14.76
N VAL A 329 1.28 13.43 14.55
CA VAL A 329 1.00 12.01 14.76
C VAL A 329 1.12 11.67 16.23
N SER A 330 0.06 11.09 16.81
CA SER A 330 0.10 10.56 18.17
C SER A 330 0.95 9.29 18.21
N VAL A 331 1.94 9.26 19.11
CA VAL A 331 2.77 8.10 19.36
C VAL A 331 2.01 7.13 20.25
N THR A 332 1.74 5.93 19.75
CA THR A 332 1.10 4.88 20.54
C THR A 332 2.11 3.81 20.91
N PRO A 333 2.04 3.24 22.13
CA PRO A 333 2.86 2.11 22.50
C PRO A 333 2.51 0.90 21.62
N PRO A 334 3.48 0.02 21.34
CA PRO A 334 3.20 -1.21 20.60
C PRO A 334 2.13 -2.02 21.34
N GLN A 335 1.05 -2.36 20.62
CA GLN A 335 0.02 -3.23 21.16
C GLN A 335 0.48 -4.67 21.02
N ALA A 336 0.88 -5.27 22.14
CA ALA A 336 1.13 -6.71 22.18
C ALA A 336 -0.20 -7.43 21.90
N ILE A 337 -0.21 -8.26 20.85
CA ILE A 337 -1.32 -9.16 20.58
C ILE A 337 -1.03 -10.48 21.29
N ASP A 338 -1.94 -10.86 22.19
CA ASP A 338 -1.91 -12.19 22.79
C ASP A 338 -2.45 -13.20 21.78
N GLY A 339 -1.64 -14.19 21.41
CA GLY A 339 -1.97 -15.18 20.38
C GLY A 339 -1.30 -14.96 19.02
N LEU A 340 -2.01 -15.30 17.94
CA LEU A 340 -1.48 -15.27 16.58
C LEU A 340 -1.88 -14.01 15.84
N GLU A 341 -1.00 -13.52 14.97
CA GLU A 341 -1.25 -12.37 14.10
C GLU A 341 -1.37 -12.79 12.64
N ARG A 342 -2.27 -12.16 11.90
CA ARG A 342 -2.33 -12.32 10.44
C ARG A 342 -1.34 -11.41 9.75
N VAL A 343 -0.54 -11.98 8.86
CA VAL A 343 0.23 -11.24 7.85
C VAL A 343 -0.53 -11.32 6.53
N ALA A 344 -1.19 -10.23 6.11
CA ALA A 344 -1.97 -10.20 4.88
C ALA A 344 -1.42 -9.19 3.88
N GLU A 345 -0.77 -9.70 2.84
CA GLU A 345 -0.43 -8.93 1.64
C GLU A 345 -1.55 -9.04 0.60
N VAL A 346 -1.58 -8.12 -0.37
CA VAL A 346 -2.41 -8.26 -1.56
C VAL A 346 -1.56 -8.92 -2.65
N PRO A 347 -1.90 -10.13 -3.14
CA PRO A 347 -1.15 -10.77 -4.20
C PRO A 347 -1.11 -9.93 -5.49
N VAL A 348 0.00 -10.00 -6.23
CA VAL A 348 0.23 -9.18 -7.45
C VAL A 348 -0.86 -9.31 -8.52
N TYR A 349 -1.53 -10.46 -8.61
CA TYR A 349 -2.63 -10.68 -9.57
C TYR A 349 -4.02 -10.56 -8.94
N GLN A 350 -4.09 -9.92 -7.78
CA GLN A 350 -5.29 -9.59 -7.03
C GLN A 350 -5.36 -8.10 -6.68
N THR A 351 -4.51 -7.24 -7.27
CA THR A 351 -4.43 -5.81 -6.93
C THR A 351 -5.52 -4.96 -7.56
N ASP A 352 -6.09 -5.38 -8.69
CA ASP A 352 -7.14 -4.64 -9.39
C ASP A 352 -8.03 -5.58 -10.22
N ALA A 353 -9.14 -5.02 -10.70
CA ALA A 353 -10.14 -5.75 -11.46
C ALA A 353 -9.64 -6.34 -12.79
N VAL A 354 -8.59 -5.75 -13.40
CA VAL A 354 -8.00 -6.20 -14.66
C VAL A 354 -7.14 -7.44 -14.43
N VAL A 355 -6.18 -7.38 -13.51
CA VAL A 355 -5.24 -8.50 -13.27
C VAL A 355 -5.95 -9.72 -12.69
N ARG A 356 -6.99 -9.51 -11.87
CA ARG A 356 -7.88 -10.58 -11.37
C ARG A 356 -8.53 -11.39 -12.48
N ARG A 357 -8.76 -10.75 -13.63
CA ARG A 357 -9.52 -11.31 -14.76
C ARG A 357 -8.66 -11.66 -15.96
N SER A 358 -7.33 -11.67 -15.82
CA SER A 358 -6.40 -12.06 -16.89
C SER A 358 -6.10 -13.57 -16.84
N PRO A 359 -6.61 -14.39 -17.77
CA PRO A 359 -6.42 -15.85 -17.71
C PRO A 359 -4.95 -16.26 -17.73
N ALA A 360 -4.11 -15.55 -18.50
CA ALA A 360 -2.69 -15.82 -18.59
C ALA A 360 -1.97 -15.61 -17.24
N LEU A 361 -2.32 -14.56 -16.50
CA LEU A 361 -1.73 -14.31 -15.17
C LEU A 361 -2.26 -15.31 -14.14
N GLN A 362 -3.54 -15.69 -14.23
CA GLN A 362 -4.16 -16.63 -13.31
C GLN A 362 -3.64 -18.08 -13.45
N MET A 363 -2.92 -18.42 -14.53
CA MET A 363 -2.27 -19.73 -14.70
C MET A 363 -0.85 -19.82 -14.08
N THR A 364 -0.36 -18.75 -13.47
CA THR A 364 1.00 -18.70 -12.91
C THR A 364 1.05 -19.13 -11.43
N LEU A 365 2.26 -19.39 -10.92
CA LEU A 365 2.48 -19.68 -9.50
C LEU A 365 2.05 -18.54 -8.56
N ASP A 366 2.12 -17.30 -9.03
CA ASP A 366 1.73 -16.11 -8.25
C ASP A 366 0.20 -15.95 -8.12
N ALA A 367 -0.56 -16.69 -8.92
CA ALA A 367 -2.01 -16.80 -8.81
C ALA A 367 -2.48 -18.11 -8.13
N ALA A 368 -1.55 -18.86 -7.53
CA ALA A 368 -1.91 -20.07 -6.79
C ALA A 368 -2.92 -19.77 -5.68
N LEU A 369 -3.79 -20.75 -5.41
CA LEU A 369 -4.80 -20.62 -4.36
C LEU A 369 -4.16 -20.32 -3.00
N PRO A 370 -4.81 -19.49 -2.18
CA PRO A 370 -4.30 -19.12 -0.87
C PRO A 370 -4.18 -20.34 0.04
N VAL A 371 -3.12 -20.33 0.84
CA VAL A 371 -2.81 -21.32 1.87
C VAL A 371 -2.50 -20.60 3.18
N ALA A 372 -2.58 -21.30 4.30
CA ALA A 372 -2.13 -20.77 5.58
C ALA A 372 -0.64 -21.09 5.76
N ARG A 373 0.21 -20.09 5.53
CA ARG A 373 1.66 -20.22 5.74
C ARG A 373 2.01 -19.97 7.21
N MET A 374 2.80 -20.88 7.78
CA MET A 374 3.16 -20.86 9.20
C MET A 374 4.60 -21.37 9.40
N HIS A 375 5.29 -20.82 10.39
CA HIS A 375 6.57 -21.36 10.84
C HIS A 375 6.41 -22.79 11.39
N SER A 376 7.37 -23.68 11.17
CA SER A 376 7.36 -25.08 11.63
C SER A 376 7.10 -25.24 13.14
N ARG A 377 7.77 -24.45 13.98
CA ARG A 377 7.49 -24.35 15.43
C ARG A 377 6.02 -24.04 15.75
N LEU A 378 5.36 -23.17 14.99
CA LEU A 378 3.94 -22.87 15.18
C LEU A 378 3.06 -24.06 14.78
N ILE A 379 3.35 -24.67 13.62
CA ILE A 379 2.67 -25.89 13.14
C ILE A 379 2.72 -26.97 14.23
N ALA A 380 3.90 -27.23 14.80
CA ALA A 380 4.07 -28.20 15.87
C ALA A 380 3.31 -27.82 17.16
N ARG A 381 3.35 -26.55 17.57
CA ARG A 381 2.67 -26.04 18.78
C ARG A 381 1.15 -26.18 18.68
N LEU A 382 0.59 -26.03 17.48
CA LEU A 382 -0.85 -26.17 17.21
C LEU A 382 -1.26 -27.62 16.91
N GLY A 383 -0.34 -28.58 16.89
CA GLY A 383 -0.64 -29.98 16.54
C GLY A 383 -1.06 -30.17 15.08
N LEU A 384 -0.66 -29.26 14.19
CA LEU A 384 -0.97 -29.31 12.76
C LEU A 384 0.05 -30.16 11.99
N GLN A 385 -0.33 -30.58 10.77
CA GLN A 385 0.54 -31.28 9.85
C GLN A 385 0.84 -30.43 8.62
N GLU A 386 2.09 -30.46 8.14
CA GLU A 386 2.44 -29.84 6.85
C GLU A 386 1.64 -30.47 5.72
N ASN A 387 1.10 -29.65 4.81
CA ASN A 387 0.14 -30.05 3.78
C ASN A 387 -1.23 -30.56 4.30
N GLY A 388 -1.44 -30.56 5.61
CA GLY A 388 -2.74 -30.82 6.23
C GLY A 388 -3.70 -29.63 6.08
N ARG A 389 -4.76 -29.63 6.89
CA ARG A 389 -5.79 -28.59 6.89
C ARG A 389 -5.80 -27.87 8.24
N VAL A 390 -6.14 -26.59 8.22
CA VAL A 390 -6.32 -25.76 9.41
C VAL A 390 -7.58 -24.93 9.26
N SER A 391 -8.37 -24.83 10.32
CA SER A 391 -9.46 -23.89 10.45
C SER A 391 -8.89 -22.56 10.96
N VAL A 392 -8.94 -21.52 10.15
CA VAL A 392 -8.53 -20.17 10.54
C VAL A 392 -9.74 -19.28 10.71
N ARG A 393 -9.75 -18.46 11.76
CA ARG A 393 -10.84 -17.51 12.02
C ARG A 393 -10.26 -16.16 12.43
N GLN A 394 -10.73 -15.14 11.73
CA GLN A 394 -10.52 -13.73 12.05
C GLN A 394 -11.89 -13.07 11.93
N THR A 395 -12.30 -12.30 12.93
CA THR A 395 -13.68 -11.81 13.09
C THR A 395 -14.71 -12.96 13.18
N ALA A 396 -15.83 -12.88 12.46
CA ALA A 396 -16.95 -13.82 12.56
C ALA A 396 -16.82 -15.07 11.67
N SER A 397 -15.96 -15.06 10.65
CA SER A 397 -15.87 -16.14 9.66
C SER A 397 -14.72 -17.10 9.96
N ALA A 398 -14.98 -18.41 9.82
CA ALA A 398 -13.94 -19.43 9.77
C ALA A 398 -13.75 -19.93 8.33
N LEU A 399 -12.50 -20.19 7.95
CA LEU A 399 -12.12 -20.76 6.67
C LEU A 399 -11.19 -21.93 6.88
N THR A 400 -11.36 -23.00 6.12
CA THR A 400 -10.40 -24.11 6.12
C THR A 400 -9.41 -23.95 4.99
N LEU A 401 -8.13 -23.83 5.33
CA LEU A 401 -7.03 -23.68 4.38
C LEU A 401 -6.03 -24.83 4.50
N LYS A 402 -5.27 -25.06 3.43
CA LYS A 402 -4.11 -25.97 3.46
C LYS A 402 -2.99 -25.32 4.28
N VAL A 403 -2.31 -26.10 5.12
CA VAL A 403 -1.12 -25.66 5.86
C VAL A 403 0.11 -25.76 4.95
N GLN A 404 0.90 -24.69 4.89
CA GLN A 404 2.20 -24.68 4.22
C GLN A 404 3.28 -24.18 5.20
N ARG A 405 4.41 -24.88 5.28
CA ARG A 405 5.54 -24.45 6.10
C ARG A 405 6.23 -23.24 5.47
N ASP A 406 6.51 -22.24 6.30
CA ASP A 406 7.30 -21.06 5.97
C ASP A 406 8.07 -20.61 7.22
N ASP A 407 9.31 -21.07 7.36
CA ASP A 407 10.17 -20.74 8.52
C ASP A 407 10.77 -19.34 8.44
N LEU A 408 10.45 -18.58 7.39
CA LEU A 408 10.84 -17.18 7.27
C LEU A 408 9.81 -16.24 7.90
N LEU A 409 8.74 -16.78 8.48
CA LEU A 409 7.75 -16.02 9.24
C LEU A 409 8.09 -15.99 10.73
N PRO A 410 7.69 -14.93 11.46
CA PRO A 410 7.62 -15.00 12.92
C PRO A 410 6.77 -16.20 13.37
N ASP A 411 7.16 -16.85 14.47
CA ASP A 411 6.51 -18.08 14.93
C ASP A 411 5.21 -17.88 15.72
N ASN A 412 4.71 -16.65 15.72
CA ASN A 412 3.38 -16.24 16.19
C ASN A 412 2.51 -15.67 15.05
N CYS A 413 2.90 -15.84 13.79
CA CYS A 413 2.20 -15.29 12.64
C CYS A 413 1.63 -16.37 11.71
N VAL A 414 0.49 -16.07 11.10
CA VAL A 414 -0.10 -16.84 10.00
C VAL A 414 -0.21 -15.93 8.78
N ARG A 415 0.52 -16.25 7.70
CA ARG A 415 0.47 -15.46 6.47
C ARG A 415 -0.66 -15.97 5.57
N ILE A 416 -1.67 -15.12 5.37
CA ILE A 416 -2.87 -15.40 4.57
C ILE A 416 -3.22 -14.12 3.80
N PRO A 417 -3.23 -14.15 2.46
CA PRO A 417 -3.40 -12.95 1.66
C PRO A 417 -4.76 -12.28 1.89
N SER A 418 -4.80 -10.95 1.73
CA SER A 418 -6.03 -10.18 1.56
C SER A 418 -6.31 -9.94 0.08
N GLY A 419 -7.43 -9.30 -0.25
CA GLY A 419 -7.81 -8.95 -1.61
C GLY A 419 -8.10 -10.14 -2.53
N HIS A 420 -8.18 -11.36 -1.98
CA HIS A 420 -8.48 -12.58 -2.72
C HIS A 420 -9.89 -13.09 -2.36
N PRO A 421 -10.73 -13.48 -3.34
CA PRO A 421 -12.12 -13.90 -3.07
C PRO A 421 -12.28 -15.00 -2.02
N LEU A 422 -11.37 -15.99 -2.01
CA LEU A 422 -11.39 -17.09 -1.04
C LEU A 422 -11.01 -16.70 0.39
N THR A 423 -10.37 -15.55 0.63
CA THR A 423 -9.94 -15.12 1.97
C THR A 423 -10.60 -13.81 2.41
N ALA A 424 -11.40 -13.17 1.54
CA ALA A 424 -12.08 -11.91 1.81
C ALA A 424 -12.98 -11.97 3.05
N SER A 425 -13.58 -13.11 3.38
CA SER A 425 -14.47 -13.24 4.54
C SER A 425 -13.76 -13.23 5.90
N LEU A 426 -12.42 -13.32 5.95
CA LEU A 426 -11.65 -13.18 7.19
C LEU A 426 -11.68 -11.75 7.75
N GLY A 427 -12.06 -10.76 6.94
CA GLY A 427 -12.10 -9.35 7.34
C GLY A 427 -10.72 -8.71 7.30
N PRO A 428 -10.29 -7.99 8.36
CA PRO A 428 -9.21 -7.03 8.30
C PRO A 428 -7.86 -7.63 7.88
N MET A 429 -7.05 -6.85 7.17
CA MET A 429 -5.70 -7.25 6.73
C MET A 429 -4.76 -7.59 7.89
N PHE A 430 -4.93 -6.93 9.04
CA PHE A 430 -4.08 -7.10 10.21
C PHE A 430 -4.91 -7.41 11.45
N GLY A 431 -4.23 -7.92 12.48
CA GLY A 431 -4.82 -8.18 13.79
C GLY A 431 -4.82 -9.65 14.18
N PRO A 432 -5.49 -9.97 15.31
CA PRO A 432 -5.49 -11.31 15.87
C PRO A 432 -6.21 -12.30 14.95
N ILE A 433 -5.65 -13.50 14.84
CA ILE A 433 -6.24 -14.64 14.13
C ILE A 433 -6.14 -15.88 15.01
N THR A 434 -7.11 -16.78 14.85
CA THR A 434 -7.08 -18.11 15.49
C THR A 434 -6.84 -19.17 14.43
N ALA A 435 -6.15 -20.25 14.81
CA ALA A 435 -5.82 -21.36 13.94
C ALA A 435 -5.94 -22.67 14.72
N GLU A 436 -6.87 -23.54 14.30
CA GLU A 436 -7.21 -24.78 14.98
C GLU A 436 -7.15 -25.97 14.01
N PRO A 437 -6.70 -27.16 14.46
CA PRO A 437 -6.87 -28.39 13.70
C PRO A 437 -8.33 -28.61 13.29
N VAL A 438 -8.53 -29.18 12.10
CA VAL A 438 -9.86 -29.51 11.56
C VAL A 438 -10.29 -30.90 12.00
#